data_AF-A0A9Q3ISE2-F1
#
_entry.id   AF-A0A9Q3ISE2-F1
#
_cell.length_a   1.000
_cell.length_b   1.000
_cell.length_c   1.000
_cell.angle_alpha   90.00
_cell.angle_beta   90.00
_cell.angle_gamma   90.00
#
_symmetry.space_group_name_H-M   'P 1'
#
loop_
_entity.id
_entity.type
_entity.pdbx_description
1 polymer ?
#
loop_
_entity_poly.entity_id
_entity_poly.type
_entity_poly.pdbx_seq_one_letter_code
_entity_poly.pdbx_strand_id
1 'polypeptide(L)'
;MKEKLIYLLFKYKNAFSTDKEPLGSIIGHEVDIILNVEKPYPPLLRRPDYPAIPRAREALEVQIEELMDLGVLRRVGHNEQVAVTTPVIITWHYGKSRMVGDFRDLNTYTIPDRYPIPRINETLTQLSQAKFIIAMDALK
;
A
#
# COMPACT_ATOMS: atom_id res chain seq x y z
N MET A 1 26.80 4.86 -26.63
CA MET A 1 25.49 4.30 -26.22
C MET A 1 25.35 4.27 -24.69
N LYS A 2 26.31 3.70 -23.96
CA LYS A 2 26.35 3.66 -22.49
C LYS A 2 26.26 5.04 -21.82
N GLU A 3 27.02 6.03 -22.31
CA GLU A 3 27.00 7.39 -21.77
C GLU A 3 25.65 8.09 -21.92
N LYS A 4 24.97 7.89 -23.05
CA LYS A 4 23.63 8.44 -23.29
C LYS A 4 22.58 7.84 -22.36
N LEU A 5 22.67 6.55 -22.07
CA LEU A 5 21.79 5.87 -21.11
C LEU A 5 22.04 6.38 -19.68
N ILE A 6 23.31 6.49 -19.28
CA ILE A 6 23.68 7.02 -17.96
C ILE A 6 23.14 8.44 -17.80
N TYR A 7 23.34 9.30 -18.80
CA TYR A 7 22.77 10.65 -18.79
C TYR A 7 21.25 10.63 -18.62
N LEU A 8 20.54 9.73 -19.30
CA LEU A 8 19.08 9.60 -19.20
C LEU A 8 18.63 9.19 -17.80
N LEU A 9 19.30 8.19 -17.19
CA LEU A 9 19.01 7.74 -15.84
C LEU A 9 19.26 8.84 -14.80
N PHE A 10 20.35 9.60 -14.93
CA PHE A 10 20.62 10.74 -14.06
C PHE A 10 19.62 11.89 -14.27
N LYS A 11 19.23 12.15 -15.52
CA LYS A 11 18.22 13.17 -15.86
C LYS A 11 16.88 12.86 -15.20
N TYR A 12 16.47 11.59 -15.17
CA TYR A 12 15.20 11.14 -14.59
C TYR A 12 15.38 10.41 -13.26
N LYS A 13 16.42 10.73 -12.49
CA LYS A 13 16.75 10.02 -11.23
C LYS A 13 15.58 9.99 -10.23
N ASN A 14 14.75 11.03 -10.21
CA ASN A 14 13.60 11.14 -9.31
C ASN A 14 12.42 10.23 -9.70
N ALA A 15 12.46 9.58 -10.87
CA ALA A 15 11.48 8.58 -11.27
C ALA A 15 11.79 7.18 -10.71
N PHE A 16 12.94 7.00 -10.06
CA PHE A 16 13.38 5.74 -9.48
C PHE A 16 13.45 5.86 -7.96
N SER A 17 12.95 4.85 -7.25
CA SER A 17 13.10 4.78 -5.80
C SER A 17 14.55 4.46 -5.41
N THR A 18 14.91 4.83 -4.19
CA THR A 18 16.21 4.50 -3.60
C THR A 18 16.01 3.89 -2.22
N ASP A 19 17.06 3.29 -1.64
CA ASP A 19 16.96 2.74 -0.28
C ASP A 19 16.62 3.81 0.78
N LYS A 20 16.92 5.09 0.49
CA LYS A 20 16.63 6.23 1.38
C LYS A 20 15.26 6.86 1.15
N GLU A 21 14.80 6.82 -0.10
CA GLU A 21 13.52 7.35 -0.54
C GLU A 21 12.79 6.23 -1.28
N PRO A 22 12.33 5.20 -0.56
CA PRO A 22 11.69 4.06 -1.20
C PRO A 22 10.31 4.44 -1.76
N LEU A 23 9.61 5.34 -1.07
CA LEU A 23 8.23 5.71 -1.35
C LEU A 23 8.12 6.97 -2.22
N GLY A 24 7.23 6.93 -3.20
CA GLY A 24 6.71 8.13 -3.87
C GLY A 24 5.50 8.72 -3.14
N SER A 25 5.23 10.01 -3.31
CA SER A 25 4.00 10.65 -2.83
C SER A 25 3.37 11.48 -3.93
N ILE A 26 2.06 11.31 -4.12
CA ILE A 26 1.27 12.08 -5.07
C ILE A 26 0.50 13.14 -4.28
N ILE A 27 0.78 14.41 -4.57
CA ILE A 27 0.15 15.55 -3.89
C ILE A 27 -1.17 15.90 -4.57
N GLY A 28 -2.24 16.07 -3.79
CA GLY A 28 -3.55 16.52 -4.27
C GLY A 28 -4.48 15.41 -4.80
N HIS A 29 -4.10 14.14 -4.63
CA HIS A 29 -4.89 12.98 -5.02
C HIS A 29 -5.19 12.11 -3.80
N GLU A 30 -5.85 12.70 -2.81
CA GLU A 30 -6.34 11.98 -1.63
C GLU A 30 -7.42 10.97 -2.04
N VAL A 31 -7.45 9.81 -1.37
CA VAL A 31 -8.40 8.73 -1.67
C VAL A 31 -9.50 8.73 -0.61
N ASP A 32 -10.74 8.93 -1.05
CA ASP A 32 -11.92 8.80 -0.21
C ASP A 32 -12.40 7.34 -0.19
N ILE A 33 -12.46 6.76 1.01
CA ILE A 33 -13.09 5.45 1.22
C ILE A 33 -14.56 5.68 1.57
N ILE A 34 -15.44 5.46 0.60
CA ILE A 34 -16.88 5.63 0.77
C ILE A 34 -17.48 4.31 1.28
N LEU A 35 -18.22 4.39 2.39
CA LEU A 35 -18.94 3.25 2.96
C LEU A 35 -20.41 3.24 2.52
N ASN A 36 -20.99 2.05 2.41
CA ASN A 36 -22.41 1.82 2.13
C ASN A 36 -23.30 1.83 3.38
N VAL A 37 -22.75 2.26 4.51
CA VAL A 37 -23.42 2.39 5.82
C VAL A 37 -23.12 3.74 6.44
N GLU A 38 -24.07 4.27 7.21
CA GLU A 38 -23.94 5.54 7.91
C GLU A 38 -23.63 5.35 9.40
N LYS A 39 -23.29 6.44 10.09
CA LYS A 39 -23.07 6.42 11.54
C LYS A 39 -24.42 6.32 12.28
N PRO A 40 -24.49 5.60 13.42
CA PRO A 40 -23.41 4.85 14.03
C PRO A 40 -23.06 3.58 13.25
N TYR A 41 -21.76 3.36 13.03
CA TYR A 41 -21.30 2.21 12.25
C TYR A 41 -21.54 0.87 12.96
N PRO A 42 -21.72 -0.22 12.20
CA PRO A 42 -21.86 -1.56 12.77
C PRO A 42 -20.68 -1.94 13.68
N PRO A 43 -20.90 -2.70 14.77
CA PRO A 43 -19.82 -3.17 15.65
C PRO A 43 -18.70 -3.92 14.92
N LEU A 44 -19.00 -4.58 13.79
CA LEU A 44 -18.00 -5.26 12.95
C LEU A 44 -16.93 -4.32 12.39
N LEU A 45 -17.19 -3.01 12.28
CA LEU A 45 -16.19 -2.03 11.87
C LEU A 45 -15.27 -1.59 13.02
N ARG A 46 -15.54 -2.01 14.28
CA ARG A 46 -14.67 -1.76 15.44
C ARG A 46 -14.09 -3.07 15.96
N ARG A 47 -13.15 -3.61 15.20
CA ARG A 47 -12.52 -4.90 15.51
C ARG A 47 -11.39 -4.73 16.54
N PRO A 48 -11.29 -5.61 17.54
CA PRO A 48 -10.15 -5.64 18.45
C PRO A 48 -8.89 -6.16 17.75
N ASP A 49 -7.74 -5.97 18.38
CA ASP A 49 -6.48 -6.56 17.94
C ASP A 49 -6.50 -8.09 18.09
N TYR A 50 -5.69 -8.77 17.27
CA TYR A 50 -5.48 -10.20 17.42
C TYR A 50 -4.38 -10.49 18.44
N PRO A 51 -4.55 -11.52 19.29
CA PRO A 51 -3.46 -11.98 20.14
C PRO A 51 -2.23 -12.37 19.31
N ALA A 52 -1.09 -11.77 19.62
CA ALA A 52 0.17 -12.02 18.93
C ALA A 52 1.18 -12.68 19.87
N ILE A 53 1.83 -13.75 19.39
CA ILE A 53 2.96 -14.38 20.07
C ILE A 53 4.15 -13.40 20.17
N PRO A 54 5.08 -13.55 21.13
CA PRO A 54 6.18 -12.60 21.36
C PRO A 54 6.96 -12.25 20.08
N ARG A 55 7.38 -13.26 19.32
CA ARG A 55 8.07 -13.08 18.04
C ARG A 55 7.28 -12.25 17.01
N ALA A 56 5.96 -12.39 16.99
CA ALA A 56 5.11 -11.62 16.08
C ALA A 56 4.95 -10.17 16.57
N ARG A 57 4.90 -9.95 17.89
CA ARG A 57 4.86 -8.61 18.48
C ARG A 57 6.12 -7.82 18.18
N GLU A 58 7.28 -8.40 18.40
CA GLU A 58 8.57 -7.77 18.07
C GLU A 58 8.64 -7.39 16.58
N ALA A 59 8.21 -8.29 15.70
CA ALA A 59 8.17 -8.01 14.27
C ALA A 59 7.14 -6.93 13.87
N LEU A 60 6.01 -6.82 14.58
CA LEU A 60 5.04 -5.74 14.37
C LEU A 60 5.63 -4.40 14.80
N GLU A 61 6.25 -4.34 15.98
CA GLU A 61 6.81 -3.11 16.53
C GLU A 61 7.86 -2.52 15.57
N VAL A 62 8.79 -3.34 15.07
CA VAL A 62 9.78 -2.90 14.08
C VAL A 62 9.13 -2.33 12.82
N GLN A 63 8.15 -3.03 12.23
CA GLN A 63 7.51 -2.56 10.99
C GLN A 63 6.64 -1.33 11.20
N ILE A 64 6.00 -1.19 12.37
CA ILE A 64 5.24 0.01 12.72
C ILE A 64 6.18 1.21 12.86
N GLU A 65 7.33 1.04 13.51
CA GLU A 65 8.36 2.09 13.61
C GLU A 65 8.88 2.52 12.23
N GLU A 66 9.26 1.56 11.39
CA GLU A 66 9.70 1.85 10.01
C GLU A 66 8.63 2.63 9.22
N LEU A 67 7.35 2.24 9.32
CA LEU A 67 6.27 2.93 8.62
C LEU A 67 5.93 4.31 9.23
N MET A 68 6.16 4.53 10.53
CA MET A 68 6.06 5.85 11.14
C MET A 68 7.19 6.76 10.66
N ASP A 69 8.42 6.26 10.61
CA ASP A 69 9.60 7.01 10.14
C ASP A 69 9.47 7.40 8.66
N LEU A 70 8.88 6.52 7.86
CA LEU A 70 8.54 6.79 6.45
C LEU A 70 7.31 7.71 6.28
N GLY A 71 6.62 8.09 7.35
CA GLY A 71 5.44 8.94 7.31
C GLY A 71 4.18 8.27 6.75
N VAL A 72 4.17 6.94 6.61
CA VAL A 72 3.02 6.16 6.13
C VAL A 72 1.98 6.00 7.23
N LEU A 73 2.43 5.80 8.47
CA LEU A 73 1.57 5.69 9.64
C LEU A 73 1.75 6.89 10.57
N ARG A 74 0.68 7.20 11.30
CA ARG A 74 0.74 8.12 12.45
C ARG A 74 0.06 7.53 13.66
N ARG A 75 0.47 7.98 14.84
CA ARG A 75 -0.27 7.71 16.07
C ARG A 75 -1.57 8.53 16.06
N VAL A 76 -2.64 7.90 16.51
CA VAL A 76 -3.91 8.57 16.77
C VAL A 76 -3.89 9.10 18.20
N GLY A 77 -4.21 10.38 18.39
CA GLY A 77 -4.19 11.02 19.70
C GLY A 77 -5.37 10.59 20.57
N HIS A 78 -5.21 10.71 21.90
CA HIS A 78 -6.24 10.34 22.88
C HIS A 78 -7.59 11.06 22.69
N ASN A 79 -7.58 12.25 22.07
CA ASN A 79 -8.77 13.06 21.82
C ASN A 79 -9.43 12.74 20.47
N GLU A 80 -8.82 11.90 19.63
CA GLU A 80 -9.36 11.55 18.32
C GLU A 80 -10.25 10.32 18.44
N GLN A 81 -11.50 10.46 17.99
CA GLN A 81 -12.42 9.33 17.95
C GLN A 81 -12.17 8.46 16.72
N VAL A 82 -11.74 7.22 16.94
CA VAL A 82 -11.59 6.22 15.89
C VAL A 82 -12.93 5.50 15.69
N ALA A 83 -13.56 5.74 14.55
CA ALA A 83 -14.84 5.13 14.21
C ALA A 83 -14.71 3.70 13.66
N VAL A 84 -13.55 3.38 13.06
CA VAL A 84 -13.26 2.11 12.37
C VAL A 84 -11.89 1.60 12.78
N THR A 85 -11.78 0.33 13.17
CA THR A 85 -10.52 -0.35 13.50
C THR A 85 -10.43 -1.70 12.79
N THR A 86 -9.22 -2.05 12.36
CA THR A 86 -8.92 -3.32 11.70
C THR A 86 -7.66 -3.91 12.32
N PRO A 87 -7.67 -5.21 12.70
CA PRO A 87 -6.48 -5.83 13.27
C PRO A 87 -5.42 -6.09 12.20
N VAL A 88 -4.18 -6.17 12.66
CA VAL A 88 -3.01 -6.52 11.85
C VAL A 88 -2.39 -7.81 12.38
N ILE A 89 -1.78 -8.60 11.49
CA ILE A 89 -1.04 -9.83 11.81
C ILE A 89 0.33 -9.83 11.13
N ILE A 90 1.22 -10.67 11.63
CA ILE A 90 2.48 -11.00 10.93
C ILE A 90 2.32 -12.30 10.16
N THR A 91 2.69 -12.25 8.89
CA THR A 91 2.91 -13.43 8.07
C THR A 91 4.41 -13.59 7.81
N TRP A 92 4.89 -14.84 7.78
CA TRP A 92 6.29 -15.15 7.53
C TRP A 92 6.45 -15.80 6.17
N HIS A 93 7.42 -15.33 5.39
CA HIS A 93 7.71 -15.89 4.08
C HIS A 93 9.20 -15.80 3.78
N TYR A 94 9.84 -16.95 3.53
CA TYR A 94 11.30 -17.08 3.37
C TYR A 94 12.11 -16.34 4.45
N GLY A 95 11.71 -16.51 5.72
CA GLY A 95 12.39 -15.90 6.88
C GLY A 95 12.10 -14.40 7.09
N LYS A 96 11.41 -13.73 6.16
CA LYS A 96 11.00 -12.33 6.31
C LYS A 96 9.58 -12.24 6.87
N SER A 97 9.37 -11.33 7.83
CA SER A 97 8.04 -10.98 8.35
C SER A 97 7.38 -9.93 7.47
N ARG A 98 6.05 -9.95 7.40
CA ARG A 98 5.22 -8.93 6.75
C ARG A 98 3.98 -8.65 7.59
N MET A 99 3.77 -7.39 7.93
CA MET A 99 2.54 -6.90 8.53
C MET A 99 1.42 -6.90 7.49
N VAL A 100 0.28 -7.48 7.86
CA VAL A 100 -0.90 -7.64 7.00
C VAL A 100 -2.12 -7.18 7.77
N GLY A 101 -2.84 -6.18 7.24
CA GLY A 101 -4.13 -5.74 7.77
C GLY A 101 -5.28 -6.63 7.30
N ASP A 102 -6.18 -6.96 8.21
CA ASP A 102 -7.36 -7.78 7.91
C ASP A 102 -8.60 -6.94 7.62
N PHE A 103 -8.65 -6.38 6.40
CA PHE A 103 -9.72 -5.48 5.95
C PHE A 103 -11.00 -6.19 5.48
N ARG A 104 -11.16 -7.50 5.73
CA ARG A 104 -12.30 -8.26 5.17
C ARG A 104 -13.65 -7.67 5.55
N ASP A 105 -13.86 -7.38 6.84
CA ASP A 105 -15.11 -6.77 7.30
C ASP A 105 -15.29 -5.36 6.73
N LEU A 106 -14.24 -4.53 6.74
CA LEU A 106 -14.27 -3.19 6.14
C LEU A 106 -14.69 -3.25 4.66
N ASN A 107 -14.09 -4.15 3.89
CA ASN A 107 -14.37 -4.31 2.46
C ASN A 107 -15.83 -4.67 2.16
N THR A 108 -16.55 -5.33 3.08
CA THR A 108 -18.00 -5.59 2.89
C THR A 108 -18.86 -4.33 2.96
N TYR A 109 -18.34 -3.30 3.65
CA TYR A 109 -18.99 -2.01 3.79
C TYR A 109 -18.44 -0.94 2.83
N THR A 110 -17.32 -1.21 2.14
CA THR A 110 -16.73 -0.28 1.17
C THR A 110 -17.45 -0.35 -0.17
N ILE A 111 -17.81 0.80 -0.73
CA ILE A 111 -18.33 0.90 -2.11
C ILE A 111 -17.17 0.63 -3.07
N PRO A 112 -17.25 -0.40 -3.95
CA PRO A 112 -16.16 -0.70 -4.86
C PRO A 112 -15.97 0.40 -5.90
N ASP A 113 -14.73 0.85 -6.04
CA ASP A 113 -14.34 1.75 -7.11
C ASP A 113 -14.30 1.00 -8.45
N ARG A 114 -14.82 1.64 -9.51
CA ARG A 114 -14.93 1.03 -10.84
C ARG A 114 -13.88 1.59 -11.78
N TYR A 115 -12.62 1.23 -11.53
CA TYR A 115 -11.54 1.40 -12.49
C TYR A 115 -11.22 0.06 -13.16
N PRO A 116 -11.74 -0.20 -14.38
CA PRO A 116 -11.50 -1.46 -15.05
C PRO A 116 -10.02 -1.57 -15.43
N ILE A 117 -9.35 -2.60 -14.89
CA ILE A 117 -8.02 -2.98 -15.34
C ILE A 117 -8.16 -3.57 -16.75
N PRO A 118 -7.38 -3.10 -17.75
CA PRO A 118 -7.47 -3.62 -19.11
C PRO A 118 -7.17 -5.12 -19.13
N ARG A 119 -7.87 -5.86 -20.01
CA ARG A 119 -7.67 -7.31 -20.12
C ARG A 119 -6.30 -7.60 -20.71
N ILE A 120 -5.64 -8.64 -20.20
CA ILE A 120 -4.28 -9.00 -20.65
C ILE A 120 -4.17 -9.18 -22.18
N ASN A 121 -5.19 -9.77 -22.82
CA ASN A 121 -5.22 -9.99 -24.27
C ASN A 121 -5.30 -8.67 -25.07
N GLU A 122 -6.03 -7.68 -24.55
CA GLU A 122 -6.14 -6.36 -25.17
C GLU A 122 -4.79 -5.65 -25.11
N THR A 123 -4.15 -5.68 -23.93
CA THR A 123 -2.80 -5.13 -23.73
C THR A 123 -1.77 -5.81 -24.63
N LEU A 124 -1.78 -7.15 -24.73
CA LEU A 124 -0.84 -7.89 -25.58
C LEU A 124 -1.04 -7.61 -27.08
N THR A 125 -2.28 -7.42 -27.52
CA THR A 125 -2.60 -7.08 -28.91
C THR A 125 -2.09 -5.67 -29.25
N GLN A 126 -2.23 -4.70 -28.34
CA GLN A 126 -1.66 -3.37 -28.53
C GLN A 126 -0.12 -3.40 -28.59
N LEU A 127 0.51 -4.29 -27.82
CA LEU A 127 1.96 -4.47 -27.82
C LEU A 127 2.49 -5.19 -29.08
N SER A 128 1.66 -5.94 -29.81
CA SER A 128 2.13 -6.79 -30.93
C SER A 128 2.73 -6.01 -32.10
N GLN A 129 2.43 -4.71 -32.21
CA GLN A 129 2.98 -3.83 -33.25
C GLN A 129 4.17 -2.99 -32.75
N ALA A 130 4.54 -3.09 -31.48
CA ALA A 130 5.62 -2.31 -30.90
C ALA A 130 6.98 -2.84 -31.38
N LYS A 131 7.84 -1.93 -31.87
CA LYS A 131 9.24 -2.25 -32.22
C LYS A 131 10.14 -2.36 -30.99
N PHE A 132 9.77 -1.69 -29.90
CA PHE A 132 10.47 -1.68 -28.62
C PHE A 132 9.43 -1.77 -27.50
N ILE A 133 9.68 -2.64 -26.53
CA ILE A 133 8.84 -2.80 -25.33
C ILE A 133 9.69 -2.42 -24.13
N ILE A 134 9.14 -1.57 -23.27
CA ILE A 134 9.76 -1.17 -22.00
C ILE A 134 8.81 -1.63 -20.89
N ALA A 135 9.35 -2.37 -19.94
CA ALA A 135 8.64 -2.74 -18.72
C ALA A 135 9.24 -1.96 -17.55
N MET A 136 8.40 -1.24 -16.83
CA MET A 136 8.73 -0.55 -15.59
C MET A 136 7.76 -1.01 -14.52
N ASP A 137 8.27 -1.22 -13.31
CA ASP A 137 7.44 -1.55 -12.15
C ASP A 137 7.52 -0.39 -11.16
N ALA A 138 6.36 -0.02 -10.62
CA ALA A 138 6.30 0.98 -9.57
C ALA A 138 6.63 0.29 -8.25
N LEU A 139 7.77 0.64 -7.66
CA LEU A 139 8.11 0.20 -6.31
C LEU A 139 7.21 0.93 -5.30
N LYS A 140 6.93 0.23 -4.19
CA LYS A 140 6.05 0.69 -3.11
C LYS A 140 6.44 2.06 -2.61
#